data_AF-A0A0C3IY29-F1
#
_entry.id   AF-A0A0C3IY29-F1
#
_cell.length_a   1.000
_cell.length_b   1.000
_cell.length_c   1.000
_cell.angle_alpha   90.00
_cell.angle_beta   90.00
_cell.angle_gamma   90.00
#
_symmetry.space_group_name_H-M   'P 1'
#
loop_
_entity.id
_entity.type
_entity.pdbx_description
1 polymer ?
#
loop_
_entity_poly.entity_id
_entity_poly.type
_entity_poly.pdbx_seq_one_letter_code
_entity_poly.pdbx_strand_id
1 'polypeptide(L)'
;MILVTGLASVCMLRVTAQQTTALCSSQYNWMENIKNQSPCLVAAYLQSVCSSGSYTVQSLGPSMQYTGPWLGQANDCECNTPTYCLLSACSICQNATYVSWSSWSFNCSTIYNEYPGSIPNGTAIPEWAYQDVLTTDDFDVTIAQGPEGELVSDYALGTLTSLQTT
;
A
#
# COMPACT_ATOMS: atom_id res chain seq x y z
N MET A 1 12.84 34.71 44.59
CA MET A 1 13.80 34.29 43.54
C MET A 1 14.37 32.95 44.00
N ILE A 2 14.21 31.81 43.34
CA ILE A 2 13.99 31.52 41.92
C ILE A 2 13.01 30.33 41.80
N LEU A 3 12.07 30.44 40.86
CA LEU A 3 11.12 29.42 40.42
C LEU A 3 11.90 28.41 39.54
N VAL A 4 11.86 27.11 39.84
CA VAL A 4 12.39 26.08 38.93
C VAL A 4 11.22 25.30 38.35
N THR A 5 10.71 25.78 37.22
CA THR A 5 9.79 25.01 36.37
C THR A 5 10.63 24.11 35.46
N GLY A 6 10.62 22.81 35.74
CA GLY A 6 11.24 21.81 34.86
C GLY A 6 10.49 21.76 33.53
N LEU A 7 11.15 22.15 32.45
CA LEU A 7 10.68 21.93 31.09
C LEU A 7 10.87 20.44 30.77
N ALA A 8 9.80 19.66 30.87
CA ALA A 8 9.76 18.31 30.30
C ALA A 8 9.94 18.43 28.78
N SER A 9 11.09 18.00 28.27
CA SER A 9 11.36 17.90 26.84
C SER A 9 10.49 16.77 26.29
N VAL A 10 9.31 17.12 25.77
CA VAL A 10 8.49 16.20 24.99
C VAL A 10 9.26 15.99 23.68
N CYS A 11 9.89 14.83 23.55
CA CYS A 11 10.41 14.37 22.27
C CYS A 11 9.20 14.22 21.35
N MET A 12 8.91 15.25 20.55
CA MET A 12 7.93 15.15 19.49
C MET A 12 8.48 14.14 18.48
N LEU A 13 8.09 12.88 18.63
CA LEU A 13 8.20 11.89 17.58
C LEU A 13 7.48 12.51 16.38
N ARG A 14 8.23 12.84 15.33
CA ARG A 14 7.64 13.26 14.07
C ARG A 14 6.86 12.06 13.57
N VAL A 15 5.54 12.09 13.73
CA VAL A 15 4.65 11.19 12.99
C VAL A 15 4.72 11.69 11.55
N THR A 16 5.54 11.02 10.74
CA THR A 16 5.46 11.18 9.29
C THR A 16 4.14 10.52 8.87
N ALA A 17 3.13 11.33 8.55
CA ALA A 17 1.88 10.82 8.05
C ALA A 17 2.04 10.48 6.56
N GLN A 18 1.86 9.21 6.19
CA GLN A 18 1.62 8.86 4.80
C GLN A 18 0.18 9.17 4.45
N GLN A 19 0.00 9.83 3.32
CA GLN A 19 -1.28 10.43 2.97
C GLN A 19 -1.72 9.99 1.59
N THR A 20 -3.02 10.03 1.37
CA THR A 20 -3.59 9.95 0.04
C THR A 20 -4.72 10.95 -0.04
N THR A 21 -4.85 11.61 -1.20
CA THR A 21 -6.04 12.40 -1.53
C THR A 21 -7.05 11.58 -2.32
N ALA A 22 -6.69 10.35 -2.73
CA ALA A 22 -7.59 9.39 -3.35
C ALA A 22 -8.64 8.92 -2.34
N LEU A 23 -9.90 9.00 -2.73
CA LEU A 23 -11.04 8.48 -1.96
C LEU A 23 -11.60 7.26 -2.68
N CYS A 24 -11.53 6.11 -2.03
CA CYS A 24 -12.16 4.90 -2.53
C CYS A 24 -13.65 4.88 -2.19
N SER A 25 -14.50 4.46 -3.12
CA SER A 25 -15.91 4.16 -2.83
C SER A 25 -16.02 2.99 -1.85
N SER A 26 -17.02 3.01 -0.96
CA SER A 26 -17.21 1.97 0.06
C SER A 26 -17.45 0.57 -0.51
N GLN A 27 -17.87 0.48 -1.78
CA GLN A 27 -17.99 -0.79 -2.51
C GLN A 27 -16.65 -1.52 -2.70
N TYR A 28 -15.52 -0.83 -2.47
CA TYR A 28 -14.16 -1.36 -2.59
C TYR A 28 -13.49 -1.61 -1.24
N ASN A 29 -14.23 -1.58 -0.12
CA ASN A 29 -13.67 -1.84 1.21
C ASN A 29 -13.06 -3.25 1.33
N TRP A 30 -13.46 -4.20 0.49
CA TRP A 30 -12.84 -5.52 0.41
C TRP A 30 -11.38 -5.48 -0.07
N MET A 31 -10.91 -4.38 -0.67
CA MET A 31 -9.50 -4.16 -1.02
C MET A 31 -8.66 -3.64 0.16
N GLU A 32 -9.27 -3.33 1.30
CA GLU A 32 -8.52 -2.85 2.45
C GLU A 32 -7.58 -3.92 3.01
N ASN A 33 -6.43 -3.51 3.54
CA ASN A 33 -5.59 -4.42 4.29
C ASN A 33 -6.18 -4.71 5.69
N ILE A 34 -5.53 -5.60 6.45
CA ILE A 34 -5.92 -5.96 7.83
C ILE A 34 -5.92 -4.77 8.82
N LYS A 35 -5.40 -3.60 8.43
CA LYS A 35 -5.40 -2.37 9.24
C LYS A 35 -6.47 -1.37 8.78
N ASN A 36 -7.42 -1.80 7.94
CA ASN A 36 -8.47 -0.96 7.36
C ASN A 36 -7.92 0.23 6.57
N GLN A 37 -6.87 -0.03 5.78
CA GLN A 37 -6.24 0.98 4.92
C GLN A 37 -6.56 0.65 3.47
N SER A 38 -7.00 1.67 2.73
CA SER A 38 -7.22 1.55 1.29
C SER A 38 -5.93 1.19 0.55
N PRO A 39 -6.01 0.56 -0.63
CA PRO A 39 -4.83 0.26 -1.44
C PRO A 39 -3.99 1.52 -1.75
N CYS A 40 -4.63 2.67 -1.93
CA CYS A 40 -3.97 3.96 -2.11
C CYS A 40 -3.11 4.37 -0.92
N LEU A 41 -3.62 4.17 0.30
CA LEU A 41 -2.89 4.52 1.51
C LEU A 41 -1.71 3.56 1.74
N VAL A 42 -1.90 2.26 1.52
CA VAL A 42 -0.82 1.27 1.63
C VAL A 42 0.29 1.58 0.62
N ALA A 43 -0.05 1.91 -0.64
CA ALA A 43 0.93 2.34 -1.63
C ALA A 43 1.72 3.58 -1.17
N ALA A 44 1.05 4.57 -0.55
CA ALA A 44 1.72 5.74 0.01
C ALA A 44 2.71 5.38 1.13
N TYR A 45 2.38 4.39 1.99
CA TYR A 45 3.32 3.85 2.97
C TYR A 45 4.57 3.27 2.31
N LEU A 46 4.41 2.41 1.31
CA LEU A 46 5.53 1.77 0.63
C LEU A 46 6.43 2.77 -0.12
N GLN A 47 5.82 3.73 -0.82
CA GLN A 47 6.54 4.78 -1.54
C GLN A 47 7.29 5.75 -0.60
N SER A 48 6.78 5.94 0.62
CA SER A 48 7.41 6.83 1.61
C SER A 48 8.80 6.38 2.04
N VAL A 49 9.11 5.08 1.94
CA VAL A 49 10.42 4.51 2.30
C VAL A 49 11.54 5.10 1.43
N CYS A 50 11.28 5.31 0.13
CA CYS A 50 12.22 5.93 -0.81
C CYS A 50 12.09 7.46 -0.86
N SER A 51 11.12 8.04 -0.15
CA SER A 51 10.76 9.47 -0.23
C SER A 51 11.00 10.22 1.08
N SER A 52 12.10 9.90 1.78
CA SER A 52 12.47 10.53 3.07
C SER A 52 11.36 10.46 4.14
N GLY A 53 10.53 9.41 4.10
CA GLY A 53 9.46 9.15 5.06
C GLY A 53 8.11 9.77 4.72
N SER A 54 7.97 10.50 3.60
CA SER A 54 6.69 11.10 3.20
C SER A 54 6.40 10.88 1.72
N TYR A 55 5.20 10.39 1.40
CA TYR A 55 4.71 10.28 0.04
C TYR A 55 3.19 10.45 0.02
N THR A 56 2.67 11.04 -1.05
CA THR A 56 1.23 11.26 -1.21
C THR A 56 0.74 10.69 -2.53
N VAL A 57 -0.07 9.63 -2.45
CA VAL A 57 -0.80 9.11 -3.62
C VAL A 57 -1.96 10.07 -3.92
N GLN A 58 -1.88 10.73 -5.08
CA GLN A 58 -2.84 11.76 -5.50
C GLN A 58 -4.13 11.13 -6.04
N SER A 59 -5.27 11.78 -5.85
CA SER A 59 -6.52 11.40 -6.51
C SER A 59 -6.39 11.47 -8.03
N LEU A 60 -6.93 10.47 -8.73
CA LEU A 60 -7.00 10.49 -10.18
C LEU A 60 -8.20 11.32 -10.67
N GLY A 61 -7.96 12.16 -11.67
CA GLY A 61 -9.03 12.80 -12.44
C GLY A 61 -9.64 11.84 -13.47
N PRO A 62 -10.70 12.26 -14.18
CA PRO A 62 -11.27 11.47 -15.27
C PRO A 62 -10.21 11.11 -16.31
N SER A 63 -10.18 9.84 -16.73
CA SER A 63 -9.23 9.32 -17.73
C SER A 63 -7.75 9.40 -17.35
N MET A 64 -7.42 9.68 -16.09
CA MET A 64 -6.06 9.62 -15.56
C MET A 64 -5.78 8.21 -15.02
N GLN A 65 -4.50 7.85 -14.99
CA GLN A 65 -4.01 6.59 -14.45
C GLN A 65 -2.69 6.84 -13.73
N TYR A 66 -2.41 6.04 -12.70
CA TYR A 66 -1.04 5.96 -12.19
C TYR A 66 -0.15 5.34 -13.25
N THR A 67 1.06 5.87 -13.38
CA THR A 67 2.06 5.37 -14.32
C THR A 67 3.30 5.00 -13.55
N GLY A 68 4.07 4.08 -14.11
CA GLY A 68 5.33 3.67 -13.52
C GLY A 68 6.37 4.77 -13.54
N PRO A 69 7.52 4.55 -12.88
CA PRO A 69 8.53 5.58 -12.72
C PRO A 69 9.13 5.98 -14.07
N TRP A 70 9.54 7.25 -14.18
CA TRP A 70 10.37 7.68 -15.29
C TRP A 70 11.84 7.34 -15.07
N LEU A 71 12.63 7.28 -16.15
CA LEU A 71 14.01 6.77 -16.15
C LEU A 71 14.93 7.36 -15.05
N GLY A 72 14.76 8.63 -14.69
CA GLY A 72 15.58 9.29 -13.66
C GLY A 72 15.08 9.15 -12.21
N GLN A 73 13.95 8.49 -11.97
CA GLN A 73 13.37 8.32 -10.63
C GLN A 73 13.00 6.88 -10.27
N ALA A 74 13.13 5.94 -11.21
CA ALA A 74 12.94 4.52 -10.92
C ALA A 74 13.78 4.08 -9.71
N ASN A 75 13.09 3.50 -8.73
CA ASN A 75 13.68 3.05 -7.47
C ASN A 75 12.97 1.79 -6.97
N ASP A 76 13.55 1.15 -5.96
CA ASP A 76 13.08 -0.12 -5.43
C ASP A 76 11.65 -0.07 -4.85
N CYS A 77 11.17 1.10 -4.40
CA CYS A 77 9.82 1.25 -3.85
C CYS A 77 8.73 1.24 -4.94
N GLU A 78 9.09 1.53 -6.19
CA GLU A 78 8.18 1.56 -7.35
C GLU A 78 8.35 0.32 -8.25
N CYS A 79 9.58 -0.17 -8.37
CA CYS A 79 9.95 -1.27 -9.26
C CYS A 79 9.71 -2.66 -8.65
N ASN A 80 8.55 -2.85 -8.01
CA ASN A 80 8.14 -4.12 -7.44
C ASN A 80 6.66 -4.41 -7.72
N THR A 81 6.31 -5.69 -7.79
CA THR A 81 4.95 -6.11 -8.14
C THR A 81 3.91 -5.72 -7.08
N PRO A 82 4.16 -5.75 -5.75
CA PRO A 82 3.15 -5.30 -4.79
C PRO A 82 2.76 -3.83 -4.92
N THR A 83 3.71 -2.92 -5.14
CA THR A 83 3.40 -1.49 -5.37
C THR A 83 2.56 -1.31 -6.62
N TYR A 84 2.86 -2.04 -7.71
CA TYR A 84 2.04 -2.03 -8.92
C TYR A 84 0.60 -2.48 -8.63
N CYS A 85 0.42 -3.65 -8.00
CA CYS A 85 -0.89 -4.19 -7.66
C CYS A 85 -1.71 -3.21 -6.80
N LEU A 86 -1.08 -2.60 -5.79
CA LEU A 86 -1.73 -1.63 -4.91
C LEU A 86 -2.17 -0.37 -5.67
N LEU A 87 -1.36 0.13 -6.62
CA LEU A 87 -1.75 1.31 -7.40
C LEU A 87 -2.78 0.99 -8.49
N SER A 88 -2.76 -0.20 -9.08
CA SER A 88 -3.83 -0.67 -9.97
C SER A 88 -5.16 -0.81 -9.23
N ALA A 89 -5.17 -1.41 -8.03
CA ALA A 89 -6.33 -1.47 -7.17
C ALA A 89 -6.79 -0.07 -6.72
N CYS A 90 -5.86 0.84 -6.43
CA CYS A 90 -6.16 2.24 -6.12
C CYS A 90 -6.83 2.96 -7.30
N SER A 91 -6.43 2.68 -8.55
CA SER A 91 -7.14 3.19 -9.73
C SER A 91 -8.57 2.67 -9.78
N ILE A 92 -8.78 1.36 -9.63
CA ILE A 92 -10.11 0.74 -9.63
C ILE A 92 -11.00 1.34 -8.54
N CYS A 93 -10.47 1.53 -7.33
CA CYS A 93 -11.26 2.04 -6.21
C CYS A 93 -11.79 3.47 -6.44
N GLN A 94 -11.11 4.23 -7.30
CA GLN A 94 -11.45 5.58 -7.74
C GLN A 94 -12.26 5.60 -9.05
N ASN A 95 -12.64 4.43 -9.57
CA ASN A 95 -13.32 4.28 -10.87
C ASN A 95 -12.47 4.82 -12.05
N ALA A 96 -11.15 4.61 -11.98
CA ALA A 96 -10.18 4.96 -13.01
C ALA A 96 -9.56 3.70 -13.63
N THR A 97 -8.85 3.88 -14.74
CA THR A 97 -8.08 2.81 -15.40
C THR A 97 -6.65 2.74 -14.87
N TYR A 98 -5.97 1.66 -15.19
CA TYR A 98 -4.57 1.41 -14.83
C TYR A 98 -3.81 0.85 -16.03
N VAL A 99 -2.49 0.89 -15.96
CA VAL A 99 -1.60 0.40 -17.02
C VAL A 99 -1.23 -1.07 -16.79
N SER A 100 -0.78 -1.76 -17.83
CA SER A 100 -0.17 -3.09 -17.71
C SER A 100 1.11 -3.04 -16.88
N TRP A 101 1.53 -4.19 -16.33
CA TRP A 101 2.79 -4.30 -15.60
C TRP A 101 3.98 -3.90 -16.48
N SER A 102 4.03 -4.35 -17.73
CA SER A 102 5.07 -4.03 -18.70
C SER A 102 5.20 -2.52 -18.96
N SER A 103 4.07 -1.81 -18.98
CA SER A 103 4.04 -0.36 -19.10
C SER A 103 4.52 0.32 -17.81
N TRP A 104 4.15 -0.22 -16.65
CA TRP A 104 4.59 0.25 -15.34
C TRP A 104 6.11 0.08 -15.15
N SER A 105 6.62 -1.13 -15.40
CA SER A 105 8.00 -1.50 -15.13
C SER A 105 8.97 -1.06 -16.23
N PHE A 106 8.51 -0.33 -17.25
CA PHE A 106 9.29 -0.03 -18.46
C PHE A 106 10.67 0.58 -18.18
N ASN A 107 10.77 1.46 -17.18
CA ASN A 107 12.04 2.12 -16.79
C ASN A 107 12.75 1.45 -15.60
N CYS A 108 12.26 0.30 -15.12
CA CYS A 108 12.86 -0.42 -14.01
C CYS A 108 14.05 -1.25 -14.50
N SER A 109 15.25 -0.94 -14.00
CA SER A 109 16.46 -1.72 -14.30
C SER A 109 16.52 -3.04 -13.54
N THR A 110 15.98 -3.04 -12.32
CA THR A 110 15.81 -4.21 -11.46
C THR A 110 14.34 -4.26 -11.06
N ILE A 111 13.74 -5.45 -11.14
CA ILE A 111 12.36 -5.70 -10.73
C ILE A 111 12.33 -6.67 -9.55
N TYR A 112 11.39 -6.48 -8.64
CA TYR A 112 11.22 -7.35 -7.48
C TYR A 112 9.80 -7.94 -7.45
N ASN A 113 9.69 -9.24 -7.20
CA ASN A 113 8.41 -9.96 -7.08
C ASN A 113 7.75 -9.73 -5.71
N GLU A 114 8.49 -9.15 -4.78
CA GLU A 114 8.07 -8.80 -3.43
C GLU A 114 8.50 -7.37 -3.15
N TYR A 115 8.00 -6.78 -2.06
CA TYR A 115 8.45 -5.46 -1.64
C TYR A 115 9.84 -5.57 -1.00
N PRO A 116 10.90 -4.97 -1.60
CA PRO A 116 12.29 -5.18 -1.15
C PRO A 116 12.66 -4.36 0.09
N GLY A 117 11.85 -3.35 0.44
CA GLY A 117 12.07 -2.49 1.59
C GLY A 117 11.49 -3.04 2.89
N SER A 118 11.80 -2.39 4.01
CA SER A 118 11.10 -2.66 5.27
C SER A 118 9.69 -2.09 5.24
N ILE A 119 8.68 -2.93 5.47
CA ILE A 119 7.28 -2.49 5.57
C ILE A 119 7.13 -1.59 6.81
N PRO A 120 6.64 -0.34 6.68
CA PRO A 120 6.44 0.53 7.84
C PRO A 120 5.45 -0.07 8.86
N ASN A 121 5.73 0.04 10.16
CA ASN A 121 4.91 -0.54 11.25
C ASN A 121 3.42 -0.11 11.22
N GLY A 122 3.12 1.04 10.62
CA GLY A 122 1.77 1.58 10.46
C GLY A 122 0.95 0.94 9.35
N THR A 123 1.52 0.07 8.51
CA THR A 123 0.84 -0.54 7.38
C THR A 123 1.09 -2.05 7.30
N ALA A 124 0.38 -2.71 6.39
CA ALA A 124 0.61 -4.08 5.99
C ALA A 124 0.26 -4.20 4.50
N ILE A 125 1.05 -4.94 3.75
CA ILE A 125 0.72 -5.26 2.35
C ILE A 125 -0.32 -6.38 2.38
N PRO A 126 -1.50 -6.21 1.76
CA PRO A 126 -2.49 -7.28 1.69
C PRO A 126 -1.97 -8.44 0.84
N GLU A 127 -2.36 -9.67 1.18
CA GLU A 127 -1.84 -10.89 0.53
C GLU A 127 -2.12 -10.90 -0.98
N TRP A 128 -3.28 -10.42 -1.40
CA TRP A 128 -3.65 -10.33 -2.81
C TRP A 128 -2.72 -9.45 -3.68
N ALA A 129 -1.91 -8.57 -3.07
CA ALA A 129 -0.99 -7.71 -3.81
C ALA A 129 0.22 -8.49 -4.36
N TYR A 130 0.44 -9.74 -3.94
CA TYR A 130 1.54 -10.60 -4.37
C TYR A 130 1.19 -11.54 -5.54
N GLN A 131 0.13 -11.24 -6.28
CA GLN A 131 -0.24 -11.99 -7.49
C GLN A 131 0.85 -11.91 -8.60
N ASP A 132 0.89 -12.93 -9.46
CA ASP A 132 1.92 -13.09 -10.50
C ASP A 132 1.67 -12.22 -11.75
N VAL A 133 1.85 -10.91 -11.59
CA VAL A 133 1.76 -9.92 -12.69
C VAL A 133 2.93 -9.98 -13.66
N LEU A 134 4.03 -10.66 -13.30
CA LEU A 134 5.16 -10.83 -14.21
C LEU A 134 4.81 -11.74 -15.37
N THR A 135 3.98 -12.75 -15.11
CA THR A 135 3.49 -13.68 -16.14
C THR A 135 2.23 -13.15 -16.83
N THR A 136 1.28 -12.58 -16.09
CA THR A 136 -0.02 -12.15 -16.65
C THR A 136 0.02 -10.78 -17.34
N ASP A 137 1.01 -9.96 -17.00
CA ASP A 137 1.14 -8.54 -17.40
C ASP A 137 0.02 -7.62 -16.88
N ASP A 138 -0.85 -8.12 -16.00
CA ASP A 138 -2.07 -7.41 -15.60
C ASP A 138 -2.51 -7.72 -14.17
N PHE A 139 -3.12 -6.74 -13.51
CA PHE A 139 -3.73 -6.90 -12.19
C PHE A 139 -5.10 -7.60 -12.31
N ASP A 140 -5.24 -8.73 -11.63
CA ASP A 140 -6.46 -9.51 -11.57
C ASP A 140 -7.28 -9.16 -10.31
N VAL A 141 -8.41 -8.49 -10.55
CA VAL A 141 -9.38 -8.10 -9.52
C VAL A 141 -10.07 -9.31 -8.88
N THR A 142 -10.20 -10.42 -9.61
CA THR A 142 -10.87 -11.63 -9.12
C THR A 142 -10.01 -12.39 -8.12
N ILE A 143 -8.69 -12.42 -8.33
CA ILE A 143 -7.72 -12.90 -7.34
C ILE A 143 -7.78 -12.01 -6.10
N ALA A 144 -7.83 -10.68 -6.30
CA ALA A 144 -7.85 -9.74 -5.19
C ALA A 144 -9.12 -9.79 -4.32
N GLN A 145 -10.25 -10.14 -4.91
CA GLN A 145 -11.51 -10.31 -4.20
C GLN A 145 -11.70 -11.74 -3.65
N GLY A 146 -10.92 -12.70 -4.15
CA GLY A 146 -11.05 -14.12 -3.81
C GLY A 146 -10.70 -14.44 -2.35
N PRO A 147 -10.98 -15.68 -1.90
CA PRO A 147 -10.75 -16.12 -0.52
C PRO A 147 -9.29 -15.99 -0.08
N GLU A 148 -8.33 -15.97 -1.01
CA GLU A 148 -6.91 -15.69 -0.75
C GLU A 148 -6.67 -14.25 -0.22
N GLY A 149 -7.55 -13.29 -0.53
CA GLY A 149 -7.56 -11.96 0.08
C GLY A 149 -8.26 -11.91 1.46
N GLU A 150 -9.07 -12.92 1.79
CA GLU A 150 -9.93 -12.96 2.98
C GLU A 150 -9.31 -13.71 4.18
N LEU A 151 -8.30 -14.55 3.92
CA LEU A 151 -7.69 -15.43 4.94
C LEU A 151 -7.29 -14.70 6.23
N VAL A 152 -6.88 -13.44 6.15
CA VAL A 152 -6.48 -12.64 7.33
C VAL A 152 -7.64 -12.19 8.23
N SER A 153 -8.88 -12.12 7.74
CA SER A 153 -10.06 -11.78 8.55
C SER A 153 -10.40 -12.92 9.51
N ASP A 154 -10.33 -14.17 9.04
CA ASP A 154 -10.75 -15.33 9.81
C ASP A 154 -9.67 -15.83 10.79
N TYR A 155 -8.38 -15.69 10.49
CA TYR A 155 -7.32 -16.04 11.46
C TYR A 155 -7.24 -15.07 12.64
N ALA A 156 -7.62 -13.79 12.45
CA ALA A 156 -7.70 -12.80 13.52
C ALA A 156 -8.89 -13.06 14.47
N LEU A 157 -9.96 -13.71 13.98
CA LEU A 157 -11.13 -14.07 14.80
C LEU A 157 -11.02 -15.49 15.40
N GLY A 158 -10.35 -16.41 14.70
CA GLY A 158 -10.21 -17.82 15.10
C GLY A 158 -9.18 -18.09 16.19
N THR A 159 -8.30 -17.15 16.51
CA THR A 159 -7.28 -17.30 17.57
C THR A 159 -7.80 -16.99 18.98
N LEU A 160 -8.99 -16.38 19.10
CA LEU A 160 -9.59 -16.06 20.41
C LEU A 160 -10.59 -17.12 20.91
N THR A 161 -11.03 -18.06 20.06
CA THR A 161 -12.05 -19.06 20.42
C THR A 161 -11.52 -20.45 20.78
N SER A 162 -10.23 -20.76 20.57
CA SER A 162 -9.68 -22.09 20.92
C SER A 162 -8.99 -22.19 22.28
N LEU A 163 -8.87 -21.09 23.04
CA LEU A 163 -8.16 -21.03 24.32
C LEU A 163 -9.09 -20.92 25.55
N GLN A 164 -10.26 -21.56 25.53
CA GLN A 164 -11.00 -21.89 26.75
C GLN A 164 -11.79 -23.19 26.59
N THR A 165 -11.13 -24.33 26.79
CA THR A 165 -11.73 -25.53 27.41
C THR A 165 -10.66 -26.62 27.57
N THR A 166 -10.07 -26.68 28.76
CA THR A 166 -9.80 -27.92 29.51
C THR A 166 -9.45 -27.56 30.93
#